data_AF-A0A0U0W4P5-F1
#
_entry.id   AF-A0A0U0W4P5-F1
#
_cell.length_a   1.000
_cell.length_b   1.000
_cell.length_c   1.000
_cell.angle_alpha   90.00
_cell.angle_beta   90.00
_cell.angle_gamma   90.00
#
_symmetry.space_group_name_H-M   'P 1'
#
loop_
_entity.id
_entity.type
_entity.pdbx_description
1 polymer ?
#
loop_
_entity_poly.entity_id
_entity_poly.type
_entity_poly.pdbx_seq_one_letter_code
_entity_poly.pdbx_strand_id
1 'polypeptide(L)'
;MLANGRGRWLAAAASVAVSAAMLYAQATEPPRRVEARPPSPAVAAPTPGAASPSPGPGGGPHTATSAETNLLAASAPVAAQPFQVALPPGVASEDRLQVKTIWAARAISVLFPQIKTIWGYRPDPLPWHPNGLAIDVMIPNHDSPEGIELGNQIAGFALANAKLWGINHVIWRQKIYPGVGAGSWTADYGNETQNHYDHVHIATNGGGYPTGREVYYIGSMTPAPAN
;
A
#
# COMPACT_ATOMS: atom_id res chain seq x y z
N MET A 1 25.18 42.64 -14.14
CA MET A 1 23.77 43.08 -14.04
C MET A 1 23.10 42.33 -12.90
N LEU A 2 22.43 43.02 -11.96
CA LEU A 2 21.67 42.39 -10.89
C LEU A 2 20.17 42.37 -11.26
N ALA A 3 19.55 41.19 -11.30
CA ALA A 3 18.12 40.97 -11.01
C ALA A 3 17.76 39.48 -11.11
N ASN A 4 17.52 38.80 -9.98
CA ASN A 4 16.59 37.65 -9.95
C ASN A 4 16.07 37.25 -8.55
N GLY A 5 16.32 38.05 -7.51
CA GLY A 5 15.90 37.71 -6.13
C GLY A 5 14.41 37.93 -5.81
N ARG A 6 13.69 38.76 -6.58
CA ARG A 6 12.34 39.25 -6.19
C ARG A 6 11.19 38.25 -6.37
N GLY A 7 11.25 37.33 -7.33
CA GLY A 7 10.14 36.41 -7.62
C GLY A 7 9.90 35.37 -6.52
N ARG A 8 10.96 34.85 -5.88
CA ARG A 8 10.86 33.76 -4.91
C ARG A 8 10.24 34.18 -3.56
N TRP A 9 10.34 35.44 -3.18
CA TRP A 9 9.77 35.96 -1.93
C TRP A 9 8.27 36.27 -2.03
N LEU A 10 7.79 36.67 -3.23
CA LEU A 10 6.36 36.93 -3.46
C LEU A 10 5.51 35.65 -3.38
N ALA A 11 6.03 34.53 -3.89
CA ALA A 11 5.37 33.23 -3.78
C ALA A 11 5.23 32.74 -2.33
N ALA A 12 6.25 32.96 -1.50
CA ALA A 12 6.22 32.57 -0.08
C ALA A 12 5.19 33.39 0.73
N ALA A 13 5.08 34.70 0.46
CA ALA A 13 4.13 35.58 1.15
C ALA A 13 2.66 35.22 0.85
N ALA A 14 2.35 34.83 -0.39
CA ALA A 14 0.99 34.42 -0.79
C ALA A 14 0.51 33.17 -0.03
N SER A 15 1.37 32.17 0.15
CA SER A 15 1.02 30.91 0.82
C SER A 15 0.69 31.07 2.30
N VAL A 16 1.32 32.04 2.99
CA VAL A 16 1.05 32.33 4.40
C VAL A 16 -0.31 33.02 4.58
N ALA A 17 -0.67 33.95 3.69
CA ALA A 17 -1.96 34.66 3.76
C ALA A 17 -3.17 33.72 3.57
N VAL A 18 -3.08 32.77 2.64
CA VAL A 18 -4.15 31.76 2.41
C VAL A 18 -4.32 30.85 3.63
N SER A 19 -3.21 30.45 4.25
CA SER A 19 -3.23 29.56 5.43
C SER A 19 -3.85 30.24 6.66
N ALA A 20 -3.59 31.53 6.87
CA ALA A 20 -4.17 32.30 7.98
C ALA A 20 -5.69 32.53 7.82
N ALA A 21 -6.18 32.72 6.59
CA ALA A 21 -7.60 32.94 6.32
C ALA A 21 -8.46 31.70 6.61
N MET A 22 -7.96 30.49 6.31
CA MET A 22 -8.68 29.24 6.58
C MET A 22 -8.85 28.94 8.08
N LEU A 23 -7.85 29.27 8.90
CA LEU A 23 -7.92 29.09 10.35
C LEU A 23 -8.91 30.07 11.02
N TYR A 24 -9.07 31.28 10.49
CA TYR A 24 -10.01 32.27 11.05
C TYR A 24 -11.48 31.91 10.75
N ALA A 25 -11.75 31.26 9.62
CA ALA A 25 -13.10 30.83 9.23
C ALA A 25 -13.62 29.64 10.07
N GLN A 26 -12.75 28.76 10.55
CA GLN A 26 -13.14 27.60 11.37
C GLN A 26 -13.42 27.92 12.85
N ALA A 27 -13.04 29.12 13.31
CA ALA A 27 -13.16 29.51 14.73
C ALA A 27 -14.46 30.25 15.09
N THR A 28 -15.38 30.46 14.13
CA THR A 28 -16.55 31.36 14.30
C THR A 28 -17.93 30.73 14.10
N GLU A 29 -18.04 29.40 13.93
CA GLU A 29 -19.35 28.72 13.90
C GLU A 29 -19.94 28.52 15.31
N PRO A 30 -21.17 28.99 15.60
CA PRO A 30 -21.86 28.73 16.86
C PRO A 30 -22.54 27.35 16.86
N PRO A 31 -22.60 26.63 18.00
CA PRO A 31 -23.18 25.29 18.05
C PRO A 31 -24.70 25.29 17.83
N ARG A 32 -25.19 24.38 16.98
CA ARG A 32 -26.63 24.14 16.78
C ARG A 32 -27.29 23.61 18.05
N ARG A 33 -28.36 24.28 18.48
CA ARG A 33 -29.22 23.86 19.59
C ARG A 33 -29.97 22.57 19.23
N VAL A 34 -29.86 21.56 20.10
CA VAL A 34 -30.77 20.39 20.14
C VAL A 34 -31.81 20.64 21.23
N GLU A 35 -33.07 20.33 20.94
CA GLU A 35 -34.22 20.65 21.79
C GLU A 35 -34.63 19.47 22.70
N ALA A 36 -35.15 19.77 23.88
CA ALA A 36 -35.34 18.80 24.98
C ALA A 36 -36.75 18.18 25.04
N ARG A 37 -36.87 17.00 25.66
CA ARG A 37 -38.14 16.31 25.94
C ARG A 37 -38.26 15.94 27.44
N PRO A 38 -39.43 16.13 28.10
CA PRO A 38 -39.61 15.92 29.55
C PRO A 38 -40.40 14.59 29.86
N PRO A 39 -40.82 14.23 31.11
CA PRO A 39 -40.15 13.14 31.85
C PRO A 39 -41.02 12.08 32.61
N SER A 40 -40.37 11.01 33.11
CA SER A 40 -40.75 10.16 34.29
C SER A 40 -42.01 9.24 34.22
N PRO A 41 -42.20 8.25 35.14
CA PRO A 41 -41.51 7.99 36.43
C PRO A 41 -40.89 6.58 36.63
N ALA A 42 -40.36 6.33 37.84
CA ALA A 42 -39.57 5.15 38.25
C ALA A 42 -40.21 4.32 39.39
N VAL A 43 -39.68 3.11 39.66
CA VAL A 43 -39.70 2.27 40.91
C VAL A 43 -39.09 0.89 40.55
N ALA A 44 -38.30 0.15 41.35
CA ALA A 44 -37.49 0.42 42.56
C ALA A 44 -36.34 -0.64 42.65
N ALA A 45 -35.68 -0.82 43.82
CA ALA A 45 -34.53 -1.74 44.03
C ALA A 45 -34.87 -3.00 44.86
N PRO A 46 -33.93 -3.95 45.06
CA PRO A 46 -33.05 -3.86 46.24
C PRO A 46 -31.57 -4.28 46.05
N THR A 47 -30.73 -3.81 46.98
CA THR A 47 -29.34 -4.25 47.31
C THR A 47 -29.39 -5.15 48.58
N PRO A 48 -28.34 -5.88 49.08
CA PRO A 48 -26.89 -5.59 49.11
C PRO A 48 -25.98 -6.77 48.64
N GLY A 49 -24.65 -6.64 48.54
CA GLY A 49 -23.76 -5.49 48.65
C GLY A 49 -22.27 -5.93 48.71
N ALA A 50 -21.39 -5.19 48.05
CA ALA A 50 -19.93 -5.28 48.18
C ALA A 50 -19.32 -3.94 47.77
N ALA A 51 -18.33 -3.44 48.51
CA ALA A 51 -17.89 -2.05 48.40
C ALA A 51 -17.11 -1.75 47.11
N SER A 52 -17.50 -0.68 46.40
CA SER A 52 -16.64 -0.04 45.39
C SER A 52 -15.69 0.95 46.08
N PRO A 53 -14.38 0.96 45.76
CA PRO A 53 -13.49 2.01 46.22
C PRO A 53 -13.78 3.33 45.49
N SER A 54 -13.80 4.44 46.24
CA SER A 54 -14.02 5.78 45.67
C SER A 54 -12.88 6.19 44.71
N PRO A 55 -13.18 6.91 43.61
CA PRO A 55 -12.16 7.41 42.71
C PRO A 55 -11.40 8.59 43.35
N GLY A 56 -10.08 8.47 43.43
CA GLY A 56 -9.19 9.60 43.73
C GLY A 56 -9.10 10.56 42.53
N PRO A 57 -8.85 11.87 42.76
CA PRO A 57 -8.80 12.85 41.69
C PRO A 57 -7.47 12.76 40.91
N GLY A 58 -7.53 12.46 39.60
CA GLY A 58 -6.35 12.50 38.73
C GLY A 58 -6.26 11.39 37.67
N GLY A 59 -7.34 11.13 36.93
CA GLY A 59 -7.34 10.17 35.82
C GLY A 59 -6.79 10.77 34.52
N GLY A 60 -5.46 10.85 34.39
CA GLY A 60 -4.83 10.90 33.07
C GLY A 60 -5.00 9.57 32.31
N PRO A 61 -4.52 9.43 31.05
CA PRO A 61 -4.59 8.17 30.34
C PRO A 61 -3.96 7.03 31.16
N HIS A 62 -4.77 6.02 31.48
CA HIS A 62 -4.36 4.91 32.33
C HIS A 62 -3.49 3.93 31.55
N THR A 63 -2.22 3.81 31.93
CA THR A 63 -1.33 2.75 31.43
C THR A 63 -1.77 1.42 32.02
N ALA A 64 -2.04 0.43 31.16
CA ALA A 64 -2.42 -0.91 31.59
C ALA A 64 -1.35 -1.54 32.49
N THR A 65 -1.79 -2.18 33.58
CA THR A 65 -0.91 -2.89 34.50
C THR A 65 -0.35 -4.17 33.86
N SER A 66 0.72 -4.72 34.45
CA SER A 66 1.31 -6.01 34.03
C SER A 66 0.32 -7.18 34.12
N ALA A 67 -0.70 -7.08 34.99
CA ALA A 67 -1.74 -8.10 35.11
C ALA A 67 -2.72 -8.02 33.94
N GLU A 68 -3.18 -6.82 33.57
CA GLU A 68 -4.09 -6.59 32.44
C GLU A 68 -3.42 -6.93 31.10
N THR A 69 -2.14 -6.60 30.92
CA THR A 69 -1.36 -7.01 29.74
C THR A 69 -1.15 -8.51 29.67
N ASN A 70 -0.90 -9.21 30.80
CA ASN A 70 -0.82 -10.67 30.81
C ASN A 70 -2.16 -11.35 30.50
N LEU A 71 -3.30 -10.83 30.99
CA LEU A 71 -4.62 -11.38 30.66
C LEU A 71 -4.97 -11.18 29.18
N LEU A 72 -4.61 -10.03 28.61
CA LEU A 72 -4.79 -9.75 27.19
C LEU A 72 -3.89 -10.63 26.31
N ALA A 73 -2.63 -10.84 26.73
CA ALA A 73 -1.69 -11.74 26.06
C ALA A 73 -2.09 -13.22 26.16
N ALA A 74 -2.63 -13.68 27.30
CA ALA A 74 -3.14 -15.03 27.49
C ALA A 74 -4.38 -15.33 26.63
N SER A 75 -5.09 -14.28 26.18
CA SER A 75 -6.25 -14.36 25.28
C SER A 75 -5.88 -14.21 23.80
N ALA A 76 -4.62 -13.88 23.49
CA ALA A 76 -4.14 -13.78 22.11
C ALA A 76 -3.92 -15.18 21.51
N PRO A 77 -4.24 -15.41 20.22
CA PRO A 77 -3.99 -16.69 19.59
C PRO A 77 -2.49 -17.03 19.59
N VAL A 78 -2.14 -18.10 20.32
CA VAL A 78 -0.78 -18.63 20.35
C VAL A 78 -0.42 -19.13 18.96
N ALA A 79 0.51 -18.43 18.32
CA ALA A 79 0.77 -18.43 16.89
C ALA A 79 -0.40 -17.89 16.03
N ALA A 80 -0.13 -16.82 15.29
CA ALA A 80 -0.91 -16.51 14.10
C ALA A 80 -0.81 -17.70 13.14
N GLN A 81 -1.93 -18.38 12.90
CA GLN A 81 -1.99 -19.43 11.89
C GLN A 81 -1.50 -18.84 10.57
N PRO A 82 -0.54 -19.47 9.87
CA PRO A 82 -0.04 -18.92 8.62
C PRO A 82 -1.19 -18.91 7.62
N PHE A 83 -1.63 -17.71 7.24
CA PHE A 83 -2.71 -17.51 6.27
C PHE A 83 -2.17 -17.85 4.86
N GLN A 84 -2.09 -19.15 4.59
CA GLN A 84 -1.63 -19.72 3.33
C GLN A 84 -2.72 -19.56 2.25
N VAL A 85 -3.03 -18.30 1.90
CA VAL A 85 -3.91 -17.97 0.78
C VAL A 85 -3.16 -18.32 -0.50
N ALA A 86 -3.55 -19.43 -1.13
CA ALA A 86 -2.97 -19.89 -2.38
C ALA A 86 -3.26 -18.91 -3.52
N LEU A 87 -2.27 -18.70 -4.38
CA LEU A 87 -2.36 -17.84 -5.55
C LEU A 87 -2.59 -18.71 -6.81
N PRO A 88 -3.82 -18.72 -7.37
CA PRO A 88 -4.09 -19.42 -8.63
C PRO A 88 -3.37 -18.75 -9.80
N PRO A 89 -3.27 -19.41 -10.97
CA PRO A 89 -2.84 -18.77 -12.21
C PRO A 89 -3.64 -17.48 -12.49
N GLY A 90 -2.94 -16.46 -12.97
CA GLY A 90 -3.47 -15.12 -13.19
C GLY A 90 -3.89 -14.83 -14.64
N VAL A 91 -3.96 -13.54 -14.99
CA VAL A 91 -4.17 -13.09 -16.38
C VAL A 91 -2.88 -13.06 -17.21
N ALA A 92 -1.71 -13.23 -16.57
CA ALA A 92 -0.42 -13.32 -17.24
C ALA A 92 -0.23 -14.69 -17.90
N SER A 93 0.39 -14.72 -19.08
CA SER A 93 1.00 -15.97 -19.55
C SER A 93 2.20 -16.30 -18.67
N GLU A 94 2.20 -17.48 -18.06
CA GLU A 94 3.32 -17.99 -17.27
C GLU A 94 4.39 -18.68 -18.13
N ASP A 95 4.17 -18.77 -19.45
CA ASP A 95 5.14 -19.35 -20.37
C ASP A 95 6.49 -18.63 -20.28
N ARG A 96 7.54 -19.43 -20.08
CA ARG A 96 8.92 -18.98 -19.88
C ARG A 96 9.14 -17.91 -18.79
N LEU A 97 8.20 -17.71 -17.86
CA LEU A 97 8.45 -16.87 -16.68
C LEU A 97 9.23 -17.63 -15.61
N GLN A 98 10.04 -16.92 -14.82
CA GLN A 98 10.71 -17.47 -13.65
C GLN A 98 9.84 -17.38 -12.40
N VAL A 99 10.12 -18.23 -11.40
CA VAL A 99 9.24 -18.45 -10.25
C VAL A 99 8.88 -17.18 -9.47
N LYS A 100 9.81 -16.26 -9.21
CA LYS A 100 9.49 -15.00 -8.51
C LYS A 100 8.66 -14.05 -9.39
N THR A 101 8.86 -14.07 -10.70
CA THR A 101 8.07 -13.32 -11.68
C THR A 101 6.62 -13.84 -11.75
N ILE A 102 6.44 -15.17 -11.78
CA ILE A 102 5.12 -15.83 -11.70
C ILE A 102 4.42 -15.44 -10.39
N TRP A 103 5.15 -15.48 -9.27
CA TRP A 103 4.62 -15.12 -7.95
C TRP A 103 4.07 -13.68 -7.93
N ALA A 104 4.84 -12.70 -8.44
CA ALA A 104 4.38 -11.32 -8.58
C ALA A 104 3.14 -11.21 -9.49
N ALA A 105 3.16 -11.86 -10.66
CA ALA A 105 2.04 -11.83 -11.61
C ALA A 105 0.73 -12.39 -11.03
N ARG A 106 0.79 -13.51 -10.31
CA ARG A 106 -0.37 -14.12 -9.65
C ARG A 106 -0.88 -13.27 -8.49
N ALA A 107 0.01 -12.75 -7.65
CA ALA A 107 -0.37 -11.88 -6.53
C ALA A 107 -1.08 -10.62 -7.03
N ILE A 108 -0.58 -10.01 -8.12
CA ILE A 108 -1.20 -8.84 -8.74
C ILE A 108 -2.57 -9.21 -9.35
N SER A 109 -2.69 -10.36 -10.03
CA SER A 109 -3.95 -10.82 -10.61
C SER A 109 -5.05 -11.06 -9.56
N VAL A 110 -4.68 -11.51 -8.35
CA VAL A 110 -5.63 -11.71 -7.24
C VAL A 110 -6.03 -10.40 -6.57
N LEU A 111 -5.07 -9.50 -6.33
CA LEU A 111 -5.30 -8.27 -5.56
C LEU A 111 -5.85 -7.10 -6.37
N PHE A 112 -5.56 -7.06 -7.67
CA PHE A 112 -5.98 -5.99 -8.58
C PHE A 112 -6.84 -6.56 -9.73
N PRO A 113 -8.04 -7.10 -9.45
CA PRO A 113 -8.87 -7.79 -10.43
C PRO A 113 -9.35 -6.91 -11.60
N GLN A 114 -9.20 -5.59 -11.51
CA GLN A 114 -9.37 -4.63 -12.60
C GLN A 114 -8.32 -4.78 -13.71
N ILE A 115 -7.14 -5.34 -13.42
CA ILE A 115 -6.10 -5.64 -14.41
C ILE A 115 -6.54 -6.84 -15.25
N LYS A 116 -6.63 -6.64 -16.57
CA LYS A 116 -7.07 -7.67 -17.54
C LYS A 116 -5.94 -8.22 -18.43
N THR A 117 -4.79 -7.56 -18.43
CA THR A 117 -3.65 -7.92 -19.27
C THR A 117 -2.36 -7.71 -18.49
N ILE A 118 -1.53 -8.76 -18.44
CA ILE A 118 -0.15 -8.68 -17.97
C ILE A 118 0.71 -9.35 -19.05
N TRP A 119 1.59 -8.59 -19.68
CA TRP A 119 2.57 -9.15 -20.62
C TRP A 119 3.78 -9.68 -19.85
N GLY A 120 4.45 -10.70 -20.40
CA GLY A 120 5.55 -11.39 -19.75
C GLY A 120 6.71 -11.63 -20.71
N TYR A 121 7.06 -12.90 -20.93
CA TYR A 121 8.11 -13.29 -21.86
C TYR A 121 7.86 -12.76 -23.29
N ARG A 122 8.89 -12.16 -23.88
CA ARG A 122 8.99 -11.78 -25.30
C ARG A 122 10.46 -11.61 -25.71
N PRO A 123 10.81 -11.67 -27.01
CA PRO A 123 12.06 -11.11 -27.51
C PRO A 123 12.13 -9.60 -27.25
N ASP A 124 13.27 -9.13 -26.76
CA ASP A 124 13.52 -7.75 -26.34
C ASP A 124 15.05 -7.52 -26.37
N PRO A 125 15.56 -6.33 -26.74
CA PRO A 125 16.98 -6.01 -26.60
C PRO A 125 17.51 -6.08 -25.16
N LEU A 126 16.65 -5.94 -24.15
CA LEU A 126 17.04 -5.94 -22.74
C LEU A 126 16.77 -7.31 -22.08
N PRO A 127 17.59 -7.75 -21.09
CA PRO A 127 17.62 -9.14 -20.66
C PRO A 127 16.39 -9.59 -19.84
N TRP A 128 15.51 -8.69 -19.40
CA TRP A 128 14.49 -9.04 -18.42
C TRP A 128 13.32 -9.87 -19.01
N HIS A 129 12.64 -9.38 -20.05
CA HIS A 129 11.57 -10.16 -20.71
C HIS A 129 12.07 -11.46 -21.37
N PRO A 130 13.19 -11.51 -22.12
CA PRO A 130 13.64 -12.73 -22.80
C PRO A 130 14.02 -13.88 -21.86
N ASN A 131 14.41 -13.56 -20.62
CA ASN A 131 14.78 -14.52 -19.57
C ASN A 131 13.67 -14.77 -18.54
N GLY A 132 12.44 -14.28 -18.77
CA GLY A 132 11.30 -14.52 -17.87
C GLY A 132 11.37 -13.76 -16.55
N LEU A 133 12.17 -12.70 -16.48
CA LEU A 133 12.43 -11.92 -15.26
C LEU A 133 11.45 -10.76 -15.07
N ALA A 134 10.74 -10.34 -16.11
CA ALA A 134 9.85 -9.17 -16.05
C ALA A 134 8.42 -9.43 -16.54
N ILE A 135 7.51 -8.60 -16.03
CA ILE A 135 6.13 -8.45 -16.46
C ILE A 135 5.76 -6.97 -16.62
N ASP A 136 4.87 -6.69 -17.58
CA ASP A 136 4.26 -5.38 -17.81
C ASP A 136 2.79 -5.45 -17.44
N VAL A 137 2.41 -4.76 -16.37
CA VAL A 137 1.05 -4.74 -15.83
C VAL A 137 0.28 -3.60 -16.47
N MET A 138 -0.58 -3.91 -17.45
CA MET A 138 -1.27 -2.90 -18.25
C MET A 138 -2.35 -2.18 -17.42
N ILE A 139 -2.27 -0.85 -17.36
CA ILE A 139 -3.16 -0.02 -16.56
C ILE A 139 -4.36 0.43 -17.42
N PRO A 140 -5.60 0.07 -17.07
CA PRO A 140 -6.78 0.59 -17.78
C PRO A 140 -6.94 2.10 -17.55
N ASN A 141 -7.25 2.85 -18.61
CA ASN A 141 -7.41 4.31 -18.59
C ASN A 141 -6.21 5.04 -17.96
N HIS A 142 -4.99 4.69 -18.35
CA HIS A 142 -3.75 5.03 -17.65
C HIS A 142 -3.44 6.53 -17.47
N ASP A 143 -4.07 7.41 -18.26
CA ASP A 143 -3.96 8.87 -18.09
C ASP A 143 -5.10 9.51 -17.28
N SER A 144 -6.12 8.73 -16.89
CA SER A 144 -7.12 9.21 -15.94
C SER A 144 -6.54 9.27 -14.52
N PRO A 145 -7.06 10.12 -13.63
CA PRO A 145 -6.65 10.14 -12.22
C PRO A 145 -6.76 8.76 -11.55
N GLU A 146 -7.80 7.99 -11.90
CA GLU A 146 -8.04 6.65 -11.39
C GLU A 146 -7.03 5.63 -11.94
N GLY A 147 -6.65 5.70 -13.21
CA GLY A 147 -5.61 4.88 -13.81
C GLY A 147 -4.23 5.18 -13.21
N ILE A 148 -3.90 6.47 -13.04
CA ILE A 148 -2.67 6.90 -12.38
C ILE A 148 -2.59 6.37 -10.94
N GLU A 149 -3.68 6.48 -10.18
CA GLU A 149 -3.74 5.99 -8.81
C GLU A 149 -3.67 4.46 -8.72
N LEU A 150 -4.33 3.74 -9.63
CA LEU A 150 -4.21 2.29 -9.76
C LEU A 150 -2.75 1.86 -10.03
N GLY A 151 -2.07 2.52 -10.95
CA GLY A 151 -0.65 2.26 -11.24
C GLY A 151 0.25 2.59 -10.04
N ASN A 152 -0.02 3.68 -9.31
CA ASN A 152 0.68 4.01 -8.07
C ASN A 152 0.54 2.91 -7.01
N GLN A 153 -0.67 2.36 -6.83
CA GLN A 153 -0.94 1.29 -5.88
C GLN A 153 -0.22 -0.01 -6.26
N ILE A 154 -0.21 -0.38 -7.55
CA ILE A 154 0.48 -1.58 -8.04
C ILE A 154 2.00 -1.44 -7.90
N ALA A 155 2.57 -0.31 -8.32
CA ALA A 155 4.00 -0.04 -8.18
C ALA A 155 4.43 0.01 -6.70
N GLY A 156 3.64 0.68 -5.85
CA GLY A 156 3.86 0.73 -4.40
C GLY A 156 3.76 -0.64 -3.73
N PHE A 157 2.80 -1.48 -4.14
CA PHE A 157 2.65 -2.84 -3.63
C PHE A 157 3.81 -3.75 -4.05
N ALA A 158 4.27 -3.67 -5.30
CA ALA A 158 5.45 -4.40 -5.76
C ALA A 158 6.71 -3.98 -4.99
N LEU A 159 6.90 -2.69 -4.73
CA LEU A 159 8.02 -2.17 -3.94
C LEU A 159 7.93 -2.58 -2.45
N ALA A 160 6.74 -2.57 -1.85
CA ALA A 160 6.53 -3.04 -0.48
C ALA A 160 6.87 -4.54 -0.32
N ASN A 161 6.66 -5.34 -1.37
CA ASN A 161 6.99 -6.77 -1.41
C ASN A 161 8.37 -7.06 -2.03
N ALA A 162 9.21 -6.04 -2.26
CA ALA A 162 10.45 -6.17 -3.03
C ALA A 162 11.38 -7.30 -2.55
N LYS A 163 11.51 -7.48 -1.23
CA LYS A 163 12.31 -8.57 -0.65
C LYS A 163 11.70 -9.96 -0.92
N LEU A 164 10.36 -10.09 -0.81
CA LEU A 164 9.67 -11.37 -0.93
C LEU A 164 9.69 -11.89 -2.37
N TRP A 165 9.41 -11.01 -3.33
CA TRP A 165 9.44 -11.34 -4.76
C TRP A 165 10.83 -11.15 -5.40
N GLY A 166 11.85 -10.83 -4.60
CA GLY A 166 13.20 -10.55 -5.09
C GLY A 166 13.21 -9.56 -6.25
N ILE A 167 12.48 -8.45 -6.12
CA ILE A 167 12.39 -7.40 -7.15
C ILE A 167 13.80 -6.84 -7.43
N ASN A 168 14.10 -6.73 -8.72
CA ASN A 168 15.29 -6.06 -9.24
C ASN A 168 15.02 -4.56 -9.39
N HIS A 169 13.90 -4.21 -10.02
CA HIS A 169 13.38 -2.85 -10.08
C HIS A 169 11.90 -2.82 -10.51
N VAL A 170 11.25 -1.68 -10.28
CA VAL A 170 9.92 -1.33 -10.82
C VAL A 170 10.07 -0.06 -11.66
N ILE A 171 9.36 0.05 -12.79
CA ILE A 171 9.25 1.31 -13.55
C ILE A 171 7.79 1.73 -13.67
N TRP A 172 7.50 2.99 -13.35
CA TRP A 172 6.19 3.60 -13.52
C TRP A 172 6.34 5.09 -13.82
N ARG A 173 5.71 5.55 -14.91
CA ARG A 173 5.68 6.95 -15.40
C ARG A 173 7.07 7.63 -15.34
N GLN A 174 8.00 7.13 -16.15
CA GLN A 174 9.41 7.56 -16.24
C GLN A 174 10.23 7.49 -14.93
N LYS A 175 9.73 6.86 -13.86
CA LYS A 175 10.53 6.62 -12.64
C LYS A 175 10.90 5.16 -12.51
N ILE A 176 12.20 4.90 -12.43
CA ILE A 176 12.75 3.58 -12.08
C ILE A 176 13.05 3.54 -10.59
N TYR A 177 12.70 2.42 -9.96
CA TYR A 177 12.84 2.16 -8.54
C TYR A 177 13.57 0.81 -8.34
N PRO A 178 14.88 0.79 -8.10
CA PRO A 178 15.63 -0.43 -7.73
C PRO A 178 15.23 -1.00 -6.35
N GLY A 179 14.41 -0.27 -5.60
CA GLY A 179 13.92 -0.63 -4.28
C GLY A 179 13.15 0.53 -3.64
N VAL A 180 12.58 0.30 -2.46
CA VAL A 180 11.85 1.32 -1.69
C VAL A 180 12.75 2.54 -1.43
N GLY A 181 12.26 3.73 -1.78
CA GLY A 181 12.97 5.00 -1.55
C GLY A 181 14.12 5.33 -2.52
N ALA A 182 14.50 4.44 -3.43
CA ALA A 182 15.65 4.60 -4.33
C ALA A 182 15.28 5.11 -5.75
N GLY A 183 14.18 5.86 -5.89
CA GLY A 183 13.63 6.24 -7.19
C GLY A 183 14.43 7.31 -7.94
N SER A 184 14.62 7.14 -9.24
CA SER A 184 15.20 8.14 -10.15
C SER A 184 14.41 8.26 -11.45
N TRP A 185 14.55 9.39 -12.15
CA TRP A 185 13.93 9.60 -13.46
C TRP A 185 14.75 8.92 -14.57
N THR A 186 14.08 8.28 -15.53
CA THR A 186 14.66 7.78 -16.77
C THR A 186 14.80 8.91 -17.80
N ALA A 187 15.44 8.62 -18.94
CA ALA A 187 15.31 9.47 -20.12
C ALA A 187 13.88 9.42 -20.68
N ASP A 188 13.55 10.39 -21.52
CA ASP A 188 12.36 10.35 -22.37
C ASP A 188 12.66 9.58 -23.66
N TYR A 189 11.87 8.54 -23.92
CA TYR A 189 11.99 7.66 -25.09
C TYR A 189 10.94 7.98 -26.18
N GLY A 190 10.11 9.02 -26.00
CA GLY A 190 9.29 9.62 -27.05
C GLY A 190 7.88 9.05 -27.25
N ASN A 191 7.43 8.09 -26.43
CA ASN A 191 6.03 7.65 -26.37
C ASN A 191 5.69 7.06 -25.01
N GLU A 192 4.39 7.02 -24.69
CA GLU A 192 3.86 6.56 -23.41
C GLU A 192 4.33 5.15 -23.02
N THR A 193 4.32 4.19 -23.94
CA THR A 193 4.73 2.81 -23.67
C THR A 193 6.20 2.72 -23.27
N GLN A 194 7.13 3.28 -24.06
CA GLN A 194 8.56 3.27 -23.71
C GLN A 194 8.86 4.12 -22.45
N ASN A 195 8.02 5.10 -22.16
CA ASN A 195 8.07 5.92 -20.94
C ASN A 195 7.36 5.27 -19.74
N HIS A 196 6.76 4.09 -19.89
CA HIS A 196 6.03 3.35 -18.85
C HIS A 196 4.84 4.14 -18.28
N TYR A 197 4.09 4.84 -19.14
CA TYR A 197 2.89 5.60 -18.76
C TYR A 197 1.62 4.76 -18.81
N ASP A 198 1.58 3.72 -19.65
CA ASP A 198 0.45 2.81 -19.87
C ASP A 198 0.54 1.48 -19.08
N HIS A 199 1.71 1.16 -18.51
CA HIS A 199 1.94 -0.04 -17.72
C HIS A 199 2.94 0.16 -16.58
N VAL A 200 2.77 -0.62 -15.51
CA VAL A 200 3.81 -0.78 -14.47
C VAL A 200 4.70 -1.95 -14.86
N HIS A 201 5.97 -1.69 -15.15
CA HIS A 201 6.98 -2.73 -15.39
C HIS A 201 7.56 -3.21 -14.07
N ILE A 202 7.64 -4.53 -13.88
CA ILE A 202 8.19 -5.16 -12.69
C ILE A 202 9.21 -6.21 -13.10
N ALA A 203 10.48 -5.98 -12.79
CA ALA A 203 11.57 -6.92 -13.00
C ALA A 203 11.97 -7.59 -11.69
N THR A 204 12.25 -8.89 -11.72
CA THR A 204 12.71 -9.70 -10.59
C THR A 204 14.14 -10.22 -10.81
N ASN A 205 14.76 -10.70 -9.75
CA ASN A 205 16.01 -11.44 -9.78
C ASN A 205 15.82 -12.94 -10.14
N GLY A 206 14.60 -13.35 -10.54
CA GLY A 206 14.31 -14.67 -11.11
C GLY A 206 14.02 -15.77 -10.09
N GLY A 207 15.04 -16.54 -9.70
CA GLY A 207 14.88 -17.74 -8.86
C GLY A 207 14.73 -19.07 -9.61
N GLY A 208 14.89 -19.08 -10.94
CA GLY A 208 14.81 -20.26 -11.80
C GLY A 208 13.45 -20.43 -12.48
N TYR A 209 13.40 -21.33 -13.48
CA TYR A 209 12.16 -21.71 -14.14
C TYR A 209 11.36 -22.71 -13.27
N PRO A 210 10.02 -22.67 -13.27
CA PRO A 210 9.20 -23.58 -12.49
C PRO A 210 9.38 -25.04 -12.91
N THR A 211 9.36 -25.94 -11.94
CA THR A 211 9.39 -27.41 -12.16
C THR A 211 7.98 -28.03 -12.24
N GLY A 212 6.94 -27.23 -12.04
CA GLY A 212 5.54 -27.68 -11.96
C GLY A 212 5.16 -28.21 -10.57
N ARG A 213 6.03 -28.05 -9.57
CA ARG A 213 5.79 -28.43 -8.17
C ARG A 213 5.55 -27.23 -7.25
N GLU A 214 5.67 -26.02 -7.79
CA GLU A 214 5.61 -24.77 -7.05
C GLU A 214 4.15 -24.43 -6.69
N VAL A 215 3.87 -24.38 -5.39
CA VAL A 215 2.64 -23.81 -4.86
C VAL A 215 2.93 -22.40 -4.36
N TYR A 216 2.27 -21.42 -4.94
CA TYR A 216 2.40 -20.01 -4.61
C TYR A 216 1.34 -19.61 -3.59
N TYR A 217 1.72 -18.83 -2.59
CA TYR A 217 0.84 -18.24 -1.59
C TYR A 217 1.13 -16.76 -1.44
N ILE A 218 0.21 -16.01 -0.82
CA ILE A 218 0.36 -14.55 -0.68
C ILE A 218 1.67 -14.10 0.02
N GLY A 219 2.15 -14.89 1.00
CA GLY A 219 3.34 -14.59 1.80
C GLY A 219 4.49 -15.62 1.70
N SER A 220 4.32 -16.70 0.94
CA SER A 220 5.33 -17.77 0.78
C SER A 220 5.13 -18.55 -0.52
N MET A 221 6.12 -19.36 -0.93
CA MET A 221 5.90 -20.42 -1.93
C MET A 221 6.61 -21.72 -1.49
N THR A 222 6.21 -22.86 -2.05
CA THR A 222 6.78 -24.18 -1.74
C THR A 222 7.07 -24.95 -3.03
N PRO A 223 8.30 -25.42 -3.28
CA PRO A 223 9.52 -25.13 -2.52
C PRO A 223 9.84 -23.62 -2.52
N ALA A 224 10.60 -23.15 -1.53
CA ALA A 224 11.10 -21.77 -1.56
C ALA A 224 12.09 -21.60 -2.73
N PRO A 225 12.07 -20.47 -3.44
CA PRO A 225 12.96 -20.25 -4.58
C PRO A 225 14.39 -20.02 -4.08
N ALA A 226 15.38 -20.31 -4.93
CA ALA A 226 16.75 -19.89 -4.66
C ALA A 226 16.82 -18.35 -4.53
N ASN A 227 17.65 -17.86 -3.62
CA ASN A 227 17.85 -16.42 -3.42
C ASN A 227 18.66 -15.82 -4.56
#